data_AF-A0A016UER1-F1
#
_entry.id   AF-A0A016UER1-F1
#
_cell.length_a   1.000
_cell.length_b   1.000
_cell.length_c   1.000
_cell.angle_alpha   90.00
_cell.angle_beta   90.00
_cell.angle_gamma   90.00
#
_symmetry.space_group_name_H-M   'P 1'
#
loop_
_entity.id
_entity.type
_entity.pdbx_description
1 polymer ?
#
loop_
_entity_poly.entity_id
_entity_poly.type
_entity_poly.pdbx_seq_one_letter_code
_entity_poly.pdbx_strand_id
1 'polypeptide(L)'
;MLSTKFTLRKLCCDTAGKSLVCFERNYRTQHLQLQMVPVPKSSVKALRGAFLNAANLAGIELTMMDANDQLTDLVNEGCPYFFVEMPDGSRLFTRQMKDFPLQFAREVLASRPILDCEAKADWKACVLSKEEETKLAKQLQERFRPFDFTNEDDSD
;
A
#
# COMPACT_ATOMS: atom_id res chain seq x y z
N MET A 1 -7.13 -10.97 6.87
CA MET A 1 -6.63 -9.91 5.97
C MET A 1 -7.63 -8.76 5.81
N LEU A 2 -8.92 -9.03 5.55
CA LEU A 2 -9.95 -7.97 5.48
C LEU A 2 -10.08 -7.18 6.79
N SER A 3 -10.14 -7.86 7.94
CA SER A 3 -10.27 -7.19 9.25
C SER A 3 -9.10 -6.24 9.51
N THR A 4 -7.86 -6.67 9.30
CA THR A 4 -6.67 -5.82 9.44
C THR A 4 -6.67 -4.60 8.51
N LYS A 5 -7.02 -4.80 7.23
CA LYS A 5 -7.16 -3.70 6.25
C LYS A 5 -8.22 -2.69 6.71
N PHE A 6 -9.38 -3.16 7.15
CA PHE A 6 -10.49 -2.34 7.61
C PHE A 6 -10.13 -1.54 8.87
N THR A 7 -9.49 -2.20 9.83
CA THR A 7 -9.03 -1.60 11.09
C THR A 7 -7.96 -0.52 10.87
N LEU A 8 -6.96 -0.78 10.02
CA LEU A 8 -5.94 0.21 9.69
C LEU A 8 -6.49 1.38 8.85
N ARG A 9 -7.49 1.11 8.00
CA ARG A 9 -8.23 2.17 7.30
C ARG A 9 -8.95 3.08 8.29
N LYS A 10 -9.64 2.51 9.30
CA LYS A 10 -10.25 3.29 10.39
C LYS A 10 -9.21 4.12 11.16
N LEU A 11 -8.10 3.52 11.58
CA LEU A 11 -7.01 4.26 12.25
C LEU A 11 -6.50 5.46 11.42
N CYS A 12 -6.34 5.27 10.10
CA CYS A 12 -5.87 6.34 9.22
C CYS A 12 -6.93 7.43 8.99
N CYS A 13 -8.20 7.03 8.87
CA CYS A 13 -9.32 7.92 8.58
C CYS A 13 -9.77 8.73 9.80
N ASP A 14 -9.80 8.12 10.99
CA ASP A 14 -10.38 8.71 12.21
C ASP A 14 -9.41 9.62 12.96
N THR A 15 -8.10 9.33 12.94
CA THR A 15 -7.17 10.00 13.88
C THR A 15 -6.15 10.93 13.22
N ALA A 16 -6.02 10.94 11.89
CA ALA A 16 -4.90 11.62 11.23
C ALA A 16 -5.23 12.48 10.00
N GLY A 17 -6.50 12.58 9.57
CA GLY A 17 -6.84 13.29 8.33
C GLY A 17 -6.18 12.68 7.08
N LYS A 18 -5.85 11.39 7.14
CA LYS A 18 -5.18 10.62 6.08
C LYS A 18 -6.14 9.64 5.41
N SER A 19 -5.72 9.14 4.27
CA SER A 19 -6.36 8.10 3.49
C SER A 19 -5.37 6.97 3.26
N LEU A 20 -5.85 5.73 3.12
CA LEU A 20 -4.99 4.56 3.03
C LEU A 20 -4.90 4.04 1.60
N VAL A 21 -3.69 3.95 1.06
CA VAL A 21 -3.41 3.21 -0.18
C VAL A 21 -2.89 1.84 0.21
N CYS A 22 -3.48 0.79 -0.35
CA CYS A 22 -3.02 -0.59 -0.13
C CYS A 22 -2.46 -1.12 -1.44
N PHE A 23 -1.27 -1.69 -1.44
CA PHE A 23 -0.74 -2.35 -2.64
C PHE A 23 -0.04 -3.64 -2.30
N GLU A 24 0.03 -4.50 -3.31
CA GLU A 24 0.57 -5.83 -3.22
C GLU A 24 1.41 -6.11 -4.47
N ARG A 25 2.57 -6.73 -4.27
CA ARG A 25 3.46 -7.13 -5.36
C ARG A 25 3.88 -8.57 -5.16
N ASN A 26 3.33 -9.45 -5.98
CA ASN A 26 3.80 -10.82 -6.10
C ASN A 26 4.82 -10.90 -7.25
N TYR A 27 6.09 -10.58 -6.96
CA TYR A 27 7.18 -10.70 -7.95
C TYR A 27 8.52 -10.85 -7.25
N ARG A 28 9.26 -11.91 -7.58
CA ARG A 28 10.58 -12.25 -7.00
C ARG A 28 10.58 -12.22 -5.46
N THR A 29 9.55 -12.78 -4.83
CA THR A 29 9.40 -12.86 -3.36
C THR A 29 8.91 -14.25 -2.95
N GLN A 30 9.33 -14.72 -1.77
CA GLN A 30 8.82 -15.97 -1.16
C GLN A 30 7.61 -15.73 -0.26
N HIS A 31 7.37 -14.47 0.12
CA HIS A 31 6.30 -14.09 1.03
C HIS A 31 5.35 -13.08 0.39
N LEU A 32 4.07 -13.20 0.75
CA LEU A 32 3.07 -12.19 0.46
C LEU A 32 3.41 -10.90 1.22
N GLN A 33 3.52 -9.80 0.47
CA GLN A 33 3.76 -8.47 1.03
C GLN A 33 2.60 -7.55 0.68
N LEU A 34 1.73 -7.30 1.66
CA LEU A 34 0.73 -6.26 1.57
C LEU A 34 1.25 -5.00 2.25
N GLN A 35 1.39 -3.93 1.47
CA GLN A 35 1.83 -2.62 1.93
C GLN A 35 0.61 -1.73 2.15
N MET A 36 0.59 -1.02 3.27
CA MET A 36 -0.46 -0.07 3.61
C MET A 36 0.17 1.29 3.89
N VAL A 37 -0.07 2.26 3.01
CA VAL A 37 0.60 3.56 3.03
C VAL A 37 -0.42 4.67 3.28
N PRO A 38 -0.37 5.34 4.44
CA PRO A 38 -1.21 6.50 4.72
C PRO A 38 -0.74 7.71 3.91
N VAL A 39 -1.64 8.31 3.13
CA VAL A 39 -1.41 9.53 2.33
C VAL A 39 -2.33 10.66 2.78
N PRO A 40 -1.97 11.94 2.57
CA PRO A 40 -2.87 13.07 2.80
C PRO A 40 -4.19 12.93 2.04
N LYS A 41 -5.33 13.29 2.65
CA LYS A 41 -6.63 13.30 1.95
C LYS A 41 -6.62 14.20 0.70
N SER A 42 -5.81 15.26 0.70
CA SER A 42 -5.64 16.18 -0.43
C SER A 42 -5.03 15.52 -1.67
N SER A 43 -4.20 14.48 -1.51
CA SER A 43 -3.53 13.82 -2.64
C SER A 43 -4.33 12.68 -3.27
N VAL A 44 -5.47 12.29 -2.68
CA VAL A 44 -6.30 11.17 -3.17
C VAL A 44 -6.71 11.34 -4.63
N LYS A 45 -7.07 12.57 -5.04
CA LYS A 45 -7.45 12.87 -6.42
C LYS A 45 -6.31 12.68 -7.42
N ALA A 46 -5.05 12.80 -6.97
CA ALA A 46 -3.87 12.67 -7.81
C ALA A 46 -3.38 11.22 -7.94
N LEU A 47 -3.79 10.30 -7.05
CA LEU A 47 -3.28 8.92 -7.00
C LEU A 47 -3.43 8.18 -8.34
N ARG A 48 -4.65 8.15 -8.90
CA ARG A 48 -4.91 7.41 -10.14
C ARG A 48 -4.03 7.92 -11.28
N GLY A 49 -3.97 9.25 -11.45
CA GLY A 49 -3.14 9.89 -12.47
C GLY A 49 -1.65 9.61 -12.26
N ALA A 50 -1.17 9.64 -11.02
CA ALA A 50 0.21 9.35 -10.69
C ALA A 50 0.60 7.90 -11.03
N PHE A 51 -0.25 6.93 -10.67
CA PHE A 51 -0.02 5.52 -11.01
C PHE A 51 -0.02 5.27 -12.52
N LEU A 52 -1.01 5.80 -13.25
CA LEU A 52 -1.11 5.62 -14.70
C LEU A 52 0.05 6.29 -15.44
N ASN A 53 0.46 7.50 -15.01
CA ASN A 53 1.59 8.20 -15.60
C ASN A 53 2.90 7.44 -15.37
N ALA A 54 3.17 7.01 -14.14
CA ALA A 54 4.37 6.24 -13.83
C ALA A 54 4.39 4.90 -14.56
N ALA A 55 3.24 4.23 -14.69
CA ALA A 55 3.12 3.00 -15.45
C ALA A 55 3.45 3.22 -16.93
N ASN A 56 2.90 4.27 -17.54
CA ASN A 56 3.21 4.64 -18.93
C ASN A 56 4.70 4.90 -19.14
N LEU A 57 5.32 5.69 -18.26
CA LEU A 57 6.77 5.98 -18.31
C LEU A 57 7.64 4.73 -18.15
N ALA A 58 7.17 3.74 -17.39
CA ALA A 58 7.85 2.46 -17.19
C ALA A 58 7.50 1.41 -18.26
N GLY A 59 6.62 1.72 -19.22
CA GLY A 59 6.13 0.76 -20.23
C GLY A 59 5.27 -0.35 -19.63
N ILE A 60 4.62 -0.09 -18.50
CA ILE A 60 3.74 -1.01 -17.77
C ILE A 60 2.30 -0.69 -18.11
N GLU A 61 1.54 -1.70 -18.51
CA GLU A 61 0.10 -1.59 -18.68
C GLU A 61 -0.61 -1.88 -17.35
N LEU A 62 -1.23 -0.86 -16.76
CA LEU A 62 -2.12 -0.99 -15.59
C LEU A 62 -3.58 -1.01 -16.05
N THR A 63 -4.31 -2.06 -15.68
CA THR A 63 -5.72 -2.23 -15.98
C THR A 63 -6.56 -1.88 -14.75
N MET A 64 -7.69 -1.20 -14.96
CA MET A 64 -8.71 -0.99 -13.93
C MET A 64 -9.45 -2.30 -13.67
N MET A 65 -9.63 -2.67 -12.41
CA MET A 65 -10.50 -3.80 -12.03
C MET A 65 -11.93 -3.31 -11.77
N ASP A 66 -12.91 -4.09 -12.22
CA ASP A 66 -14.31 -3.82 -11.92
C ASP A 66 -14.59 -4.04 -10.43
N ALA A 67 -15.61 -3.39 -9.88
CA ALA A 67 -15.93 -3.45 -8.44
C ALA A 67 -16.21 -4.88 -7.92
N ASN A 68 -16.65 -5.78 -8.80
CA ASN A 68 -16.94 -7.17 -8.46
C ASN A 68 -15.77 -8.13 -8.70
N ASP A 69 -14.72 -7.69 -9.42
CA ASP A 69 -13.57 -8.54 -9.69
C ASP A 69 -12.83 -8.89 -8.40
N GLN A 70 -12.53 -10.17 -8.23
CA GLN A 70 -11.58 -10.63 -7.23
C GLN A 70 -10.23 -10.89 -7.87
N LEU A 71 -9.18 -10.61 -7.11
CA LEU A 71 -7.81 -10.84 -7.58
C LEU A 71 -7.56 -12.33 -7.90
N THR A 72 -8.23 -13.24 -7.17
CA THR A 72 -8.21 -14.68 -7.40
C THR A 72 -8.79 -15.10 -8.74
N ASP A 73 -9.69 -14.30 -9.31
CA ASP A 73 -10.31 -14.58 -10.60
C ASP A 73 -9.39 -14.14 -11.76
N LEU A 74 -8.46 -13.22 -11.49
CA LEU A 74 -7.55 -12.62 -12.48
C LEU A 74 -6.15 -13.25 -12.48
N VAL A 75 -5.77 -13.92 -11.38
CA VAL A 75 -4.43 -14.45 -11.15
C VAL A 75 -4.49 -15.92 -10.79
N ASN A 76 -3.88 -16.76 -11.63
CA ASN A 76 -3.64 -18.16 -11.30
C ASN A 76 -2.49 -18.27 -10.28
N GLU A 77 -2.49 -19.32 -9.47
CA GLU A 77 -1.39 -19.62 -8.55
C GLU A 77 -0.03 -19.61 -9.26
N GLY A 78 0.98 -19.06 -8.60
CA GLY A 78 2.33 -18.91 -9.15
C GLY A 78 2.51 -17.80 -10.19
N CYS A 79 1.44 -17.14 -10.64
CA CYS A 79 1.56 -16.03 -11.58
C CYS A 79 1.93 -14.73 -10.84
N PRO A 80 3.01 -14.03 -11.24
CA PRO A 80 3.38 -12.77 -10.62
C PRO A 80 2.42 -11.66 -11.05
N TYR A 81 2.17 -10.71 -10.15
CA TYR A 81 1.32 -9.54 -10.41
C TYR A 81 1.67 -8.35 -9.52
N PHE A 82 1.12 -7.20 -9.91
CA PHE A 82 1.03 -6.02 -9.08
C PHE A 82 -0.43 -5.58 -8.96
N PHE A 83 -0.84 -5.20 -7.76
CA PHE A 83 -2.18 -4.75 -7.43
C PHE A 83 -2.10 -3.52 -6.51
N VAL A 84 -2.94 -2.51 -6.76
CA VAL A 84 -3.11 -1.37 -5.85
C VAL A 84 -4.58 -1.00 -5.72
N GLU A 85 -5.00 -0.79 -4.47
CA GLU A 85 -6.31 -0.30 -4.06
C GLU A 85 -6.17 1.12 -3.52
N MET A 86 -6.90 2.04 -4.12
CA MET A 86 -6.94 3.45 -3.76
C MET A 86 -8.06 3.75 -2.75
N PRO A 87 -7.97 4.87 -2.02
CA PRO A 87 -8.97 5.25 -1.02
C PRO A 87 -10.38 5.48 -1.57
N ASP A 88 -10.50 5.79 -2.86
CA ASP A 88 -11.78 5.98 -3.55
C ASP A 88 -12.43 4.65 -4.00
N GLY A 89 -11.81 3.51 -3.68
CA GLY A 89 -12.26 2.18 -4.08
C GLY A 89 -11.74 1.74 -5.45
N SER A 90 -11.04 2.61 -6.18
CA SER A 90 -10.45 2.23 -7.46
C SER A 90 -9.33 1.23 -7.29
N ARG A 91 -9.27 0.26 -8.18
CA ARG A 91 -8.28 -0.82 -8.16
C ARG A 91 -7.56 -0.87 -9.50
N LEU A 92 -6.23 -0.86 -9.45
CA LEU A 92 -5.37 -1.05 -10.63
C LEU A 92 -4.57 -2.33 -10.47
N PHE A 93 -4.38 -3.04 -11.58
CA PHE A 93 -3.74 -4.34 -11.59
C PHE A 93 -2.92 -4.55 -12.86
N THR A 94 -1.87 -5.37 -12.77
CA THR A 94 -1.15 -5.87 -13.95
C THR A 94 -0.50 -7.22 -13.69
N ARG A 95 -0.37 -8.01 -14.76
CA ARG A 95 0.44 -9.24 -14.83
C ARG A 95 1.72 -9.06 -15.62
N GLN A 96 1.97 -7.85 -16.15
CA GLN A 96 3.18 -7.53 -16.88
C GLN A 96 4.33 -7.35 -15.89
N MET A 97 4.82 -8.47 -15.36
CA MET A 97 5.83 -8.47 -14.30
C MET A 97 7.25 -8.66 -14.81
N LYS A 98 7.44 -8.91 -16.11
CA LYS A 98 8.78 -8.99 -16.70
C LYS A 98 9.47 -7.63 -16.52
N ASP A 99 10.65 -7.64 -15.89
CA ASP A 99 11.45 -6.45 -15.58
C ASP A 99 10.70 -5.38 -14.76
N PHE A 100 9.66 -5.78 -14.02
CA PHE A 100 8.86 -4.86 -13.21
C PHE A 100 9.71 -4.22 -12.10
N PRO A 101 9.69 -2.87 -11.96
CA PRO A 101 10.47 -2.19 -10.94
C PRO A 101 9.99 -2.56 -9.53
N LEU A 102 10.88 -3.12 -8.71
CA LEU A 102 10.53 -3.54 -7.34
C LEU A 102 10.03 -2.36 -6.49
N GLN A 103 10.49 -1.14 -6.76
CA GLN A 103 10.13 0.06 -6.02
C GLN A 103 8.99 0.86 -6.66
N PHE A 104 8.38 0.36 -7.75
CA PHE A 104 7.37 1.09 -8.54
C PHE A 104 6.32 1.84 -7.70
N ALA A 105 5.58 1.11 -6.86
CA ALA A 105 4.55 1.74 -6.03
C ALA A 105 5.13 2.72 -5.00
N ARG A 106 6.34 2.46 -4.50
CA ARG A 106 7.00 3.34 -3.54
C ARG A 106 7.46 4.63 -4.19
N GLU A 107 8.01 4.57 -5.40
CA GLU A 107 8.35 5.74 -6.22
C GLU A 107 7.11 6.60 -6.51
N VAL A 108 6.01 5.97 -6.92
CA VAL A 108 4.73 6.67 -7.17
C VAL A 108 4.24 7.38 -5.91
N LEU A 109 4.24 6.69 -4.76
CA LEU A 109 3.73 7.25 -3.52
C LEU A 109 4.67 8.30 -2.91
N ALA A 110 5.99 8.15 -3.07
CA ALA A 110 6.97 9.11 -2.60
C ALA A 110 7.01 10.40 -3.45
N SER A 111 6.44 10.36 -4.66
CA SER A 111 6.42 11.50 -5.56
C SER A 111 5.78 12.75 -4.94
N ARG A 112 6.20 13.92 -5.44
CA ARG A 112 5.69 15.24 -5.05
C ARG A 112 4.17 15.38 -4.96
N PRO A 113 3.35 14.89 -5.92
CA PRO A 113 1.90 15.02 -5.82
C PRO A 113 1.27 14.21 -4.66
N ILE A 114 1.98 13.24 -4.08
CA ILE A 114 1.41 12.31 -3.10
C ILE A 114 1.94 12.50 -1.67
N LEU A 115 3.25 12.26 -1.45
CA LEU A 115 3.89 12.38 -0.13
C LEU A 115 5.03 13.40 -0.08
N ASP A 116 5.49 13.90 -1.23
CA ASP A 116 6.59 14.87 -1.31
C ASP A 116 7.84 14.43 -0.54
N CYS A 117 8.26 13.18 -0.77
CA CYS A 117 9.42 12.60 -0.12
C CYS A 117 10.21 11.66 -1.04
N GLU A 118 10.56 12.13 -2.24
CA GLU A 118 11.24 11.35 -3.29
C GLU A 118 12.52 10.67 -2.82
N ALA A 119 13.28 11.28 -1.90
CA ALA A 119 14.46 10.67 -1.28
C ALA A 119 14.15 9.35 -0.54
N LYS A 120 12.89 9.13 -0.16
CA LYS A 120 12.40 7.90 0.48
C LYS A 120 11.84 6.89 -0.52
N ALA A 121 12.04 7.05 -1.83
CA ALA A 121 11.64 6.04 -2.81
C ALA A 121 12.51 4.78 -2.71
N ASP A 122 13.82 4.93 -2.51
CA ASP A 122 14.76 3.82 -2.35
C ASP A 122 14.75 3.27 -0.92
N TRP A 123 14.51 1.96 -0.79
CA TRP A 123 14.42 1.31 0.52
C TRP A 123 15.79 1.17 1.17
N LYS A 124 16.85 1.08 0.35
CA LYS A 124 18.23 1.02 0.83
C LYS A 124 18.70 2.36 1.38
N ALA A 125 18.20 3.46 0.84
CA ALA A 125 18.50 4.81 1.30
C ALA A 125 17.57 5.28 2.42
N CYS A 126 16.42 4.61 2.62
CA CYS A 126 15.43 4.95 3.64
C CYS A 126 15.59 4.12 4.92
N VAL A 127 16.83 3.99 5.40
CA VAL A 127 17.15 3.29 6.64
C VAL A 127 17.10 4.27 7.80
N LEU A 128 16.40 3.89 8.86
CA LEU A 128 16.37 4.63 10.12
C LEU A 128 17.28 3.94 11.13
N SER A 129 17.67 4.66 12.17
CA SER A 129 18.35 4.01 13.29
C SER A 129 17.40 3.05 14.02
N LYS A 130 17.94 1.98 14.62
CA LYS A 130 17.14 1.02 15.42
C LYS A 130 16.31 1.72 16.50
N GLU A 131 16.84 2.79 17.08
CA GLU A 131 16.16 3.58 18.10
C GLU A 131 14.92 4.29 17.54
N GLU A 132 15.05 4.94 16.37
CA GLU A 132 13.93 5.60 15.69
C GLU A 132 12.88 4.59 15.24
N GLU A 133 13.28 3.45 14.68
CA GLU A 133 12.35 2.37 14.30
C GLU A 133 11.57 1.86 15.51
N THR A 134 12.25 1.63 16.64
CA THR A 134 11.62 1.17 17.88
C THR A 134 10.62 2.20 18.40
N LYS A 135 10.96 3.50 18.33
CA LYS A 135 10.07 4.58 18.73
C LYS A 135 8.82 4.66 17.85
N LEU A 136 8.99 4.59 16.53
CA LEU A 136 7.87 4.60 15.57
C LEU A 136 6.95 3.39 15.75
N ALA A 137 7.53 2.21 15.99
CA ALA A 137 6.77 0.99 16.26
C ALA A 137 5.90 1.12 17.51
N LYS A 138 6.47 1.62 18.63
CA LYS A 138 5.72 1.86 19.87
C LYS A 138 4.59 2.87 19.68
N GLN A 139 4.86 3.98 18.99
CA GLN A 139 3.83 4.98 18.68
C GLN A 139 2.71 4.42 17.82
N LEU A 140 3.03 3.56 16.84
CA LEU A 140 2.02 2.89 16.03
C LEU A 140 1.19 1.93 16.89
N GLN A 141 1.83 1.14 17.76
CA GLN A 141 1.15 0.21 18.67
C GLN A 141 0.17 0.94 19.60
N GLU A 142 0.61 2.03 20.24
CA GLU A 142 -0.24 2.86 21.11
C GLU A 142 -1.44 3.43 20.35
N ARG A 143 -1.21 3.95 19.14
CA ARG A 143 -2.28 4.50 18.30
C ARG A 143 -3.24 3.43 17.79
N PHE A 144 -2.76 2.22 17.56
CA PHE A 144 -3.58 1.09 17.10
C PHE A 144 -4.40 0.46 18.22
N ARG A 145 -4.00 0.62 19.49
CA ARG A 145 -4.65 0.01 20.66
C ARG A 145 -6.18 0.12 20.71
N PRO A 146 -6.83 1.27 20.41
CA PRO A 146 -8.30 1.37 20.42
C PRO A 146 -9.00 0.55 19.34
N PHE A 147 -8.24 0.10 18.34
CA PHE A 147 -8.72 -0.65 17.18
C PHE A 147 -8.23 -2.10 17.21
N ASP A 148 -7.47 -2.49 18.23
CA ASP A 148 -6.89 -3.82 18.36
C ASP A 148 -7.98 -4.82 18.74
N PHE A 149 -8.39 -5.62 17.75
CA PHE A 149 -9.38 -6.68 17.89
C PHE A 149 -8.77 -8.03 18.29
N THR A 150 -7.45 -8.08 18.52
CA THR A 150 -6.75 -9.33 18.91
C THR A 150 -6.57 -9.46 20.42
N ASN A 151 -6.92 -8.43 21.18
CA ASN A 151 -6.90 -8.42 22.66
C ASN A 151 -8.28 -8.70 23.28
N GLU A 152 -9.18 -9.42 22.60
CA GLU A 152 -10.37 -9.95 23.28
C GLU A 152 -9.89 -10.90 24.38
N ASP A 153 -10.26 -10.60 25.62
CA ASP A 153 -9.83 -11.28 26.83
C ASP A 153 -9.99 -12.82 26.74
N ASP A 154 -8.87 -13.54 26.87
CA ASP A 154 -8.85 -14.93 27.37
C ASP A 154 -9.28 -14.92 28.86
N SER A 155 -10.53 -14.57 29.11
CA SER A 155 -11.18 -14.66 30.42
C SER A 155 -12.47 -15.46 30.28
N ASP A 156 -12.30 -16.77 30.19
CA ASP A 156 -13.26 -17.78 30.68
C ASP A 156 -12.52 -18.72 31.65
#